data_AF-A0AAE0UPP0-F1
#
_entry.id   AF-A0AAE0UPP0-F1
#
_cell.length_a   1.000
_cell.length_b   1.000
_cell.length_c   1.000
_cell.angle_alpha   90.00
_cell.angle_beta   90.00
_cell.angle_gamma   90.00
#
_symmetry.space_group_name_H-M   'P 1'
#
loop_
_entity.id
_entity.type
_entity.pdbx_description
1 polymer ?
#
loop_
_entity_poly.entity_id
_entity_poly.type
_entity_poly.pdbx_seq_one_letter_code
_entity_poly.pdbx_strand_id
1 'polypeptide(L)'
;MVRRTKGFVNIVKLLKFADDTTVIGLIQDGDEPAYRQEVEQLAAWCSLNNLELNTLKTVEMIVDFRRNTPALPLLTIMNSTVPTVESFRFLGTTISQDLKWDTHIDYIVQKAQQSLYFLRQLRKFNLSQELLTQFYSAVIESVLCTSITVWFGSATKSDIRRLQRTVRTAERIIGAPLPTLQELYTSRVRITLDPSYPGHLLFDLLPSGRRYRAATTRTARHKNSFFPQAIYLLNS
;
A
#
# COMPACT_ATOMS: atom_id res chain seq x y z
N MET A 1 -9.48 19.01 -30.59
CA MET A 1 -8.81 20.20 -30.01
C MET A 1 -9.23 20.30 -28.54
N VAL A 2 -8.56 19.55 -27.65
CA VAL A 2 -8.88 19.52 -26.22
C VAL A 2 -7.78 20.27 -25.49
N ARG A 3 -8.16 21.37 -24.84
CA ARG A 3 -7.26 22.22 -24.05
C ARG A 3 -6.59 21.36 -22.98
N ARG A 4 -5.27 21.18 -23.10
CA ARG A 4 -4.39 20.80 -21.99
C ARG A 4 -4.46 21.94 -20.97
N THR A 5 -5.24 21.77 -19.91
CA THR A 5 -5.00 22.51 -18.67
C THR A 5 -3.62 22.10 -18.17
N LYS A 6 -2.62 22.95 -18.44
CA LYS A 6 -1.36 22.99 -17.68
C LYS A 6 -1.70 23.42 -16.25
N GLY A 7 -2.20 22.49 -15.46
CA GLY A 7 -2.08 22.59 -14.00
C GLY A 7 -0.62 22.27 -13.68
N PHE A 8 0.02 23.10 -12.86
CA PHE A 8 1.33 22.80 -12.29
C PHE A 8 1.28 21.41 -11.65
N VAL A 9 1.82 20.41 -12.35
CA VAL A 9 2.08 19.10 -11.74
C VAL A 9 3.29 19.35 -10.86
N ASN A 10 3.10 19.36 -9.54
CA ASN A 10 4.24 19.21 -8.63
C ASN A 10 4.92 17.89 -9.01
N ILE A 11 6.09 17.99 -9.65
CA ILE A 11 6.88 16.87 -10.18
C ILE A 11 7.37 15.99 -9.03
N VAL A 12 7.45 16.56 -7.82
CA VAL A 12 7.89 15.91 -6.60
C VAL A 12 6.85 16.08 -5.50
N LYS A 13 6.60 15.00 -4.75
CA LYS A 13 5.71 14.97 -3.59
C LYS A 13 6.49 14.54 -2.35
N LEU A 14 6.29 15.26 -1.25
CA LEU A 14 6.83 14.92 0.05
C LEU A 14 5.72 14.27 0.89
N LEU A 15 5.97 13.06 1.40
CA LEU A 15 5.12 12.38 2.37
C LEU A 15 5.90 12.23 3.68
N LYS A 16 5.26 12.52 4.81
CA LYS A 16 5.89 12.42 6.13
C LYS A 16 4.98 11.66 7.09
N PHE A 17 5.58 10.75 7.86
CA PHE A 17 4.95 10.06 8.97
C PHE A 17 5.97 9.96 10.12
N ALA A 18 5.73 10.70 11.21
CA ALA A 18 6.72 10.85 12.29
C ALA A 18 8.10 11.27 11.74
N ASP A 19 9.13 10.44 11.93
CA ASP A 19 10.49 10.60 11.41
C ASP A 19 10.66 10.10 9.96
N ASP A 20 9.83 9.15 9.53
CA ASP A 20 9.85 8.63 8.16
C ASP A 20 9.42 9.73 7.17
N THR A 21 10.32 10.08 6.26
CA THR A 21 10.08 11.05 5.18
C THR A 21 10.33 10.37 3.84
N THR A 22 9.40 10.53 2.90
CA THR A 22 9.46 9.95 1.56
C THR A 22 9.31 11.03 0.51
N VAL A 23 10.30 11.13 -0.38
CA VAL A 23 10.28 12.01 -1.54
C VAL A 23 9.92 11.18 -2.76
N ILE A 24 8.82 11.51 -3.44
CA ILE A 24 8.33 10.82 -4.63
C ILE A 24 8.43 11.77 -5.81
N GLY A 25 9.38 11.53 -6.70
CA GLY A 25 9.55 12.28 -7.94
C GLY A 25 9.10 11.50 -9.17
N LEU A 26 8.50 12.17 -10.15
CA LEU A 26 8.28 11.61 -11.48
C LEU A 26 9.45 12.00 -12.39
N ILE A 27 10.21 11.02 -12.85
CA ILE A 27 11.31 11.22 -13.82
C ILE A 27 10.75 10.98 -15.23
N GLN A 28 10.73 12.01 -16.08
CA GLN A 28 10.31 11.93 -17.49
C GLN A 28 11.48 12.23 -18.40
N ASP A 29 11.67 11.45 -19.46
CA ASP A 29 12.69 11.70 -20.49
C ASP A 29 14.14 11.88 -19.97
N GLY A 30 14.44 11.33 -18.79
CA GLY A 30 15.74 11.50 -18.12
C GLY A 30 15.88 12.80 -17.33
N ASP A 31 14.81 13.61 -17.22
CA ASP A 31 14.72 14.81 -16.40
C ASP A 31 14.56 14.45 -14.91
N GLU A 32 15.64 13.89 -14.35
CA GLU A 32 15.86 13.68 -12.92
C GLU A 32 16.16 14.94 -12.09
N PRO A 33 16.70 16.05 -12.64
CA PRO A 33 17.14 17.20 -11.84
C PRO A 33 16.11 17.70 -10.83
N ALA A 34 14.82 17.73 -11.17
CA ALA A 34 13.78 18.16 -10.23
C ALA A 34 13.71 17.26 -8.98
N TYR A 35 13.75 15.94 -9.14
CA TYR A 35 13.77 15.00 -8.01
C TYR A 35 15.03 15.15 -7.17
N ARG A 36 16.21 15.21 -7.82
CA ARG A 36 17.49 15.32 -7.12
C ARG A 36 17.63 16.63 -6.37
N GLN A 37 17.22 17.73 -7.00
CA GLN A 37 17.24 19.06 -6.39
C GLN A 37 16.36 19.11 -5.14
N GLU A 38 15.18 18.48 -5.16
CA GLU A 38 14.31 18.39 -3.99
C GLU A 38 14.93 17.55 -2.85
N VAL A 39 15.61 16.46 -3.18
CA VAL A 39 16.37 15.66 -2.19
C VAL A 39 17.51 16.49 -1.56
N GLU A 40 18.25 17.23 -2.39
CA GLU A 40 19.32 18.12 -1.91
C GLU A 40 18.80 19.25 -1.02
N GLN A 41 17.69 19.89 -1.43
CA GLN A 41 17.04 20.94 -0.64
C GLN A 41 16.55 20.40 0.70
N LEU A 42 15.96 19.20 0.73
CA LEU A 42 15.55 18.55 1.96
C LEU A 42 16.74 18.27 2.87
N ALA A 43 17.85 17.75 2.33
CA ALA A 43 19.06 17.48 3.09
C ALA A 43 19.70 18.76 3.67
N ALA A 44 19.74 19.84 2.88
CA ALA A 44 20.19 21.15 3.33
C ALA A 44 19.28 21.70 4.44
N TRP A 45 17.96 21.60 4.28
CA TRP A 45 17.01 22.03 5.29
C TRP A 45 17.15 21.24 6.58
N CYS A 46 17.31 19.92 6.53
CA CYS A 46 17.57 19.08 7.70
C CYS A 46 18.83 19.54 8.43
N SER A 47 19.94 19.73 7.70
CA SER A 47 21.20 20.24 8.27
C SER A 47 21.03 21.60 8.95
N LEU A 48 20.34 22.54 8.31
CA LEU A 48 20.07 23.87 8.87
C LEU A 48 19.18 23.85 10.13
N ASN A 49 18.35 22.82 10.26
CA ASN A 49 17.44 22.64 11.40
C ASN A 49 17.97 21.65 12.45
N ASN A 50 19.26 21.32 12.42
CA ASN A 50 19.91 20.38 13.34
C ASN A 50 19.26 18.98 13.34
N LEU A 51 18.78 18.55 12.17
CA LEU A 51 18.26 17.20 11.93
C LEU A 51 19.30 16.41 11.13
N GLU A 52 19.75 15.29 11.69
CA GLU A 52 20.67 14.38 11.04
C GLU A 52 19.91 13.34 10.21
N LEU A 53 20.17 13.28 8.90
CA LEU A 53 19.60 12.26 8.04
C LEU A 53 20.34 10.93 8.24
N ASN A 54 19.58 9.88 8.56
CA ASN A 54 20.12 8.53 8.64
C ASN A 54 20.29 7.93 7.24
N THR A 55 21.44 8.17 6.61
CA THR A 55 21.76 7.68 5.27
C THR A 55 21.81 6.15 5.20
N LEU A 56 22.11 5.44 6.30
CA LEU A 56 22.11 3.98 6.36
C LEU A 56 20.71 3.35 6.27
N LYS A 57 19.68 4.07 6.74
CA LYS A 57 18.28 3.64 6.63
C LYS A 57 17.58 4.18 5.39
N THR A 58 18.18 5.18 4.73
CA THR A 58 17.62 5.79 3.53
C THR A 58 17.89 4.86 2.35
N VAL A 59 16.85 4.59 1.56
CA VAL A 59 16.92 3.76 0.35
C VAL A 59 16.24 4.47 -0.80
N GLU A 60 16.67 4.17 -2.02
CA GLU A 60 16.01 4.62 -3.24
C GLU A 60 15.29 3.43 -3.88
N MET A 61 14.04 3.59 -4.30
CA MET A 61 13.33 2.58 -5.09
C MET A 61 12.84 3.22 -6.38
N ILE A 62 13.30 2.68 -7.51
CA ILE A 62 12.91 3.16 -8.84
C ILE A 62 11.82 2.24 -9.39
N VAL A 63 10.66 2.81 -9.69
CA VAL A 63 9.53 2.09 -10.30
C VAL A 63 9.47 2.43 -11.78
N ASP A 64 10.05 1.57 -12.63
CA ASP A 64 10.05 1.73 -14.08
C ASP A 64 9.59 0.44 -14.79
N PHE A 65 8.74 0.61 -15.79
CA PHE A 65 8.15 -0.48 -16.56
C PHE A 65 8.41 -0.37 -18.06
N ARG A 66 9.28 0.55 -18.48
CA ARG A 66 9.79 0.63 -19.85
C ARG A 66 10.60 -0.64 -20.15
N ARG A 67 10.56 -1.10 -21.41
CA ARG A 67 11.37 -2.26 -21.84
C ARG A 67 12.86 -1.94 -21.87
N ASN A 68 13.18 -0.71 -22.23
CA ASN A 68 14.54 -0.19 -22.28
C ASN A 68 14.64 0.92 -21.24
N THR A 69 15.14 0.56 -20.06
CA THR A 69 15.32 1.50 -18.95
C THR A 69 16.72 2.11 -19.06
N PRO A 70 16.85 3.44 -19.19
CA PRO A 70 18.16 4.07 -19.11
C PRO A 70 18.73 3.84 -17.70
N ALA A 71 20.04 3.62 -17.62
CA ALA A 71 20.72 3.60 -16.32
C ALA A 71 20.62 4.99 -15.69
N LEU A 72 20.00 5.08 -14.52
CA LEU A 72 19.97 6.31 -13.74
C LEU A 72 21.26 6.38 -12.90
N PRO A 73 21.86 7.57 -12.73
CA PRO A 73 23.00 7.74 -11.84
C PRO A 73 22.60 7.39 -10.40
N LEU A 74 23.56 6.98 -9.59
CA LEU A 74 23.30 6.71 -8.18
C LEU A 74 22.90 8.01 -7.44
N LEU A 75 21.94 7.91 -6.53
CA LEU A 75 21.59 9.03 -5.65
C LEU A 75 22.64 9.17 -4.55
N THR A 76 23.08 10.41 -4.30
CA THR A 76 24.00 10.75 -3.21
C THR A 76 23.36 11.79 -2.29
N ILE A 77 23.45 11.57 -0.99
CA ILE A 77 22.98 12.50 0.05
C ILE A 77 24.16 12.75 1.00
N MET A 78 24.56 14.02 1.18
CA MET A 78 25.69 14.40 2.04
C MET A 78 26.97 13.59 1.74
N ASN A 79 27.32 13.43 0.46
CA ASN A 79 28.44 12.62 -0.04
C ASN A 79 28.36 11.10 0.25
N SER A 80 27.23 10.60 0.75
CA SER A 80 26.97 9.17 0.93
C SER A 80 26.05 8.65 -0.18
N THR A 81 26.43 7.54 -0.81
CA THR A 81 25.59 6.86 -1.81
C THR A 81 24.38 6.21 -1.15
N VAL A 82 23.19 6.49 -1.65
CA VAL A 82 21.95 5.85 -1.23
C VAL A 82 21.79 4.53 -1.98
N PRO A 83 21.60 3.39 -1.29
CA PRO A 83 21.40 2.11 -1.95
C PRO A 83 20.05 2.06 -2.66
N THR A 84 20.05 1.59 -3.91
CA THR A 84 18.81 1.26 -4.63
C THR A 84 18.31 -0.11 -4.19
N VAL A 85 17.00 -0.24 -3.96
CA VAL A 85 16.35 -1.48 -3.51
C VAL A 85 15.21 -1.90 -4.43
N GLU A 86 15.02 -3.21 -4.57
CA GLU A 86 13.90 -3.76 -5.36
C GLU A 86 12.60 -3.82 -4.56
N SER A 87 12.69 -3.87 -3.23
CA SER A 87 11.54 -3.81 -2.33
C SER A 87 11.95 -3.21 -1.00
N PHE A 88 11.00 -2.56 -0.32
CA PHE A 88 11.23 -2.04 1.02
C PHE A 88 9.92 -2.02 1.82
N ARG A 89 10.04 -1.97 3.14
CA ARG A 89 8.90 -1.92 4.04
C ARG A 89 8.56 -0.47 4.39
N PHE A 90 7.39 -0.01 3.94
CA PHE A 90 6.85 1.31 4.21
C PHE A 90 5.63 1.22 5.14
N LEU A 91 5.71 1.82 6.33
CA LEU A 91 4.60 1.85 7.31
C LEU A 91 3.94 0.48 7.52
N GLY A 92 4.76 -0.56 7.65
CA GLY A 92 4.29 -1.93 7.86
C GLY A 92 3.97 -2.72 6.59
N THR A 93 3.94 -2.11 5.41
CA THR A 93 3.59 -2.72 4.12
C THR A 93 4.81 -2.85 3.21
N THR A 94 5.09 -4.03 2.68
CA THR A 94 6.21 -4.20 1.74
C THR A 94 5.79 -3.79 0.34
N ILE A 95 6.51 -2.83 -0.24
CA ILE A 95 6.31 -2.35 -1.60
C ILE A 95 7.47 -2.83 -2.46
N SER A 96 7.16 -3.44 -3.60
CA SER A 96 8.14 -3.89 -4.59
C SER A 96 8.15 -2.97 -5.80
N GLN A 97 9.31 -2.83 -6.45
CA GLN A 97 9.51 -1.98 -7.64
C GLN A 97 8.61 -2.39 -8.82
N ASP A 98 8.24 -3.67 -8.90
CA ASP A 98 7.35 -4.19 -9.92
C ASP A 98 5.85 -4.02 -9.58
N LEU A 99 5.57 -3.46 -8.40
CA LEU A 99 4.26 -3.26 -7.79
C LEU A 99 3.45 -4.55 -7.65
N LYS A 100 4.13 -5.70 -7.55
CA LYS A 100 3.50 -6.94 -7.09
C LYS A 100 3.49 -6.99 -5.57
N TRP A 101 2.59 -7.82 -5.04
CA TRP A 101 2.31 -7.91 -3.60
C TRP A 101 2.62 -9.29 -3.01
N ASP A 102 3.20 -10.20 -3.79
CA ASP A 102 3.54 -11.56 -3.34
C ASP A 102 4.41 -11.55 -2.08
N THR A 103 5.48 -10.76 -2.06
CA THR A 103 6.40 -10.65 -0.91
C THR A 103 5.68 -10.15 0.35
N HIS A 104 4.80 -9.14 0.20
CA HIS A 104 3.98 -8.63 1.30
C HIS A 104 2.94 -9.65 1.79
N ILE A 105 2.29 -10.35 0.86
CA ILE A 105 1.29 -11.36 1.15
C ILE A 105 1.93 -12.58 1.83
N ASP A 106 3.12 -12.99 1.40
CA ASP A 106 3.90 -14.06 2.04
C ASP A 106 4.19 -13.73 3.49
N TYR A 107 4.64 -12.50 3.76
CA TYR A 107 4.86 -12.00 5.12
C TYR A 107 3.57 -12.03 5.95
N ILE A 108 2.46 -11.52 5.43
CA ILE A 108 1.15 -11.53 6.11
C ILE A 108 0.70 -12.96 6.41
N VAL A 109 0.76 -13.86 5.43
CA VAL A 109 0.35 -15.26 5.58
C VAL A 109 1.20 -15.94 6.65
N GLN A 110 2.51 -15.74 6.66
CA GLN A 110 3.39 -16.32 7.66
C GLN A 110 3.05 -15.83 9.08
N LYS A 111 2.81 -14.52 9.25
CA LYS A 111 2.41 -13.93 10.54
C LYS A 111 1.05 -14.43 11.01
N ALA A 112 0.09 -14.53 10.11
CA ALA A 112 -1.23 -15.06 10.44
C ALA A 112 -1.19 -16.56 10.77
N GLN A 113 -0.33 -17.34 10.12
CA GLN A 113 -0.12 -18.77 10.42
C GLN A 113 0.52 -18.99 11.79
N GLN A 114 1.50 -18.16 12.19
CA GLN A 114 2.04 -18.17 13.54
C GLN A 114 0.92 -17.91 14.57
N SER A 115 0.04 -16.95 14.28
CA SER A 115 -1.08 -16.60 15.17
C SER A 115 -2.16 -17.70 15.25
N LEU A 116 -2.37 -18.47 14.18
CA LEU A 116 -3.24 -19.65 14.20
C LEU A 116 -2.79 -20.72 15.19
N TYR A 117 -1.48 -20.83 15.46
CA TYR A 117 -1.00 -21.75 16.50
C TYR A 117 -1.58 -21.38 17.87
N PHE A 118 -1.53 -20.10 18.25
CA PHE A 118 -2.10 -19.63 19.51
C PHE A 118 -3.61 -19.83 19.56
N LEU A 119 -4.33 -19.55 18.47
CA LEU A 119 -5.76 -19.84 18.39
C LEU A 119 -6.09 -21.32 18.66
N ARG A 120 -5.27 -22.26 18.14
CA ARG A 120 -5.42 -23.70 18.44
C ARG A 120 -5.17 -24.01 19.92
N GLN A 121 -4.18 -23.37 20.55
CA GLN A 121 -3.92 -23.56 21.98
C GLN A 121 -5.09 -23.06 22.81
N LEU A 122 -5.60 -21.86 22.53
CA LEU A 122 -6.77 -21.31 23.22
C LEU A 122 -7.99 -22.22 23.09
N ARG A 123 -8.21 -22.82 21.91
CA ARG A 123 -9.28 -23.82 21.73
C ARG A 123 -9.08 -25.04 22.63
N LYS A 124 -7.85 -25.53 22.80
CA LYS A 124 -7.54 -26.67 23.70
C LYS A 124 -7.81 -26.35 25.18
N PHE A 125 -7.68 -25.10 25.57
CA PHE A 125 -8.05 -24.62 26.91
C PHE A 125 -9.56 -24.41 27.09
N ASN A 126 -10.38 -24.87 26.14
CA ASN A 126 -11.85 -24.79 26.18
C ASN A 126 -12.39 -23.36 26.30
N LEU A 127 -11.70 -22.37 25.73
CA LEU A 127 -12.25 -21.02 25.63
C LEU A 127 -13.56 -21.02 24.83
N SER A 128 -14.47 -20.13 25.22
CA SER A 128 -15.75 -19.94 24.52
C SER A 128 -15.52 -19.53 23.07
N GLN A 129 -16.48 -19.88 22.21
CA GLN A 129 -16.45 -19.48 20.81
C GLN A 129 -16.35 -17.96 20.64
N GLU A 130 -17.02 -17.20 21.49
CA GLU A 130 -16.97 -15.74 21.52
C GLU A 130 -15.55 -15.20 21.75
N LEU A 131 -14.86 -15.69 22.78
CA LEU A 131 -13.49 -15.26 23.08
C LEU A 131 -12.52 -15.63 21.96
N LEU A 132 -12.71 -16.80 21.33
CA LEU A 132 -11.88 -17.21 20.20
C LEU A 132 -12.11 -16.34 18.96
N THR A 133 -13.34 -15.92 18.71
CA THR A 133 -13.69 -14.97 17.65
C THR A 133 -13.08 -13.59 17.92
N GLN A 134 -13.15 -13.10 19.16
CA GLN A 134 -12.51 -11.85 19.56
C GLN A 134 -10.99 -11.91 19.37
N PHE A 135 -10.35 -13.01 19.77
CA PHE A 135 -8.92 -13.23 19.54
C PHE A 135 -8.59 -13.24 18.04
N TYR A 136 -9.39 -13.91 17.22
CA TYR A 136 -9.21 -13.91 15.77
C TYR A 136 -9.26 -12.49 15.21
N SER A 137 -10.29 -11.71 15.54
CA SER A 137 -10.43 -10.34 15.02
C SER A 137 -9.30 -9.43 15.50
N ALA A 138 -8.88 -9.55 16.77
CA ALA A 138 -7.82 -8.71 17.33
C ALA A 138 -6.42 -9.04 16.79
N VAL A 139 -6.12 -10.33 16.53
CA VAL A 139 -4.74 -10.78 16.26
C VAL A 139 -4.54 -11.25 14.82
N ILE A 140 -5.46 -12.04 14.29
CA ILE A 140 -5.30 -12.68 12.98
C ILE A 140 -5.89 -11.80 11.89
N GLU A 141 -7.13 -11.36 12.06
CA GLU A 141 -7.81 -10.47 11.12
C GLU A 141 -7.08 -9.13 10.99
N SER A 142 -6.60 -8.57 12.10
CA SER A 142 -5.82 -7.32 12.10
C SER A 142 -4.56 -7.41 11.23
N VAL A 143 -3.82 -8.52 11.33
CA VAL A 143 -2.66 -8.80 10.47
C VAL A 143 -3.08 -8.97 9.01
N LEU A 144 -4.13 -9.75 8.74
CA LEU A 144 -4.65 -9.98 7.39
C LEU A 144 -5.19 -8.69 6.74
N CYS A 145 -5.71 -7.77 7.55
CA CYS A 145 -6.36 -6.53 7.09
C CYS A 145 -5.44 -5.31 7.11
N THR A 146 -4.20 -5.43 7.58
CA THR A 146 -3.25 -4.32 7.63
C THR A 146 -3.03 -3.78 6.21
N SER A 147 -3.37 -2.50 6.01
CA SER A 147 -3.34 -1.80 4.72
C SER A 147 -4.04 -2.54 3.57
N ILE A 148 -5.06 -3.36 3.87
CA ILE A 148 -5.73 -4.23 2.88
C ILE A 148 -6.28 -3.46 1.67
N THR A 149 -6.67 -2.20 1.86
CA THR A 149 -7.12 -1.32 0.79
C THR A 149 -6.07 -1.14 -0.31
N VAL A 150 -4.79 -1.10 0.05
CA VAL A 150 -3.68 -0.80 -0.85
C VAL A 150 -3.36 -1.97 -1.79
N TRP A 151 -3.28 -3.19 -1.24
CA TRP A 151 -2.69 -4.32 -1.95
C TRP A 151 -3.70 -5.38 -2.41
N PHE A 152 -4.85 -5.51 -1.72
CA PHE A 152 -5.77 -6.63 -1.97
C PHE A 152 -6.40 -6.59 -3.36
N GLY A 153 -6.74 -5.41 -3.87
CA GLY A 153 -7.28 -5.23 -5.22
C GLY A 153 -6.31 -5.66 -6.34
N SER A 154 -5.01 -5.65 -6.07
CA SER A 154 -3.94 -6.07 -6.98
C SER A 154 -3.45 -7.50 -6.73
N ALA A 155 -3.96 -8.19 -5.71
CA ALA A 155 -3.56 -9.56 -5.39
C ALA A 155 -4.03 -10.54 -6.46
N THR A 156 -3.24 -11.59 -6.73
CA THR A 156 -3.62 -12.61 -7.69
C THR A 156 -4.72 -13.52 -7.13
N LYS A 157 -5.43 -14.24 -8.00
CA LYS A 157 -6.39 -15.28 -7.56
C LYS A 157 -5.72 -16.38 -6.73
N SER A 158 -4.44 -16.69 -6.96
CA SER A 158 -3.68 -17.60 -6.10
C SER A 158 -3.47 -17.01 -4.71
N ASP A 159 -3.10 -15.73 -4.62
CA ASP A 159 -2.83 -15.07 -3.35
C ASP A 159 -4.10 -14.96 -2.50
N ILE A 160 -5.21 -14.54 -3.11
CA ILE A 160 -6.52 -14.48 -2.44
C ILE A 160 -6.91 -15.87 -1.90
N ARG A 161 -6.70 -16.94 -2.69
CA ARG A 161 -6.94 -18.32 -2.22
C ARG A 161 -6.04 -18.70 -1.05
N ARG A 162 -4.77 -18.30 -1.07
CA ARG A 162 -3.83 -18.58 0.03
C ARG A 162 -4.25 -17.87 1.31
N LEU A 163 -4.59 -16.59 1.23
CA LEU A 163 -5.06 -15.81 2.37
C LEU A 163 -6.38 -16.36 2.93
N GLN A 164 -7.35 -16.71 2.07
CA GLN A 164 -8.64 -17.26 2.50
C GLN A 164 -8.50 -18.63 3.18
N ARG A 165 -7.46 -19.43 2.90
CA ARG A 165 -7.19 -20.68 3.64
C ARG A 165 -6.89 -20.42 5.12
N THR A 166 -6.25 -19.30 5.45
CA THR A 166 -5.99 -18.90 6.83
C THR A 166 -7.31 -18.62 7.56
N VAL A 167 -8.21 -17.84 6.96
CA VAL A 167 -9.55 -17.57 7.49
C VAL A 167 -10.33 -18.88 7.68
N ARG A 168 -10.39 -19.73 6.66
CA ARG A 168 -11.08 -21.04 6.75
C ARG A 168 -10.52 -21.96 7.83
N THR A 169 -9.22 -21.84 8.11
CA THR A 169 -8.60 -22.60 9.19
C THR A 169 -9.02 -22.07 10.56
N ALA A 170 -9.10 -20.74 10.72
CA ALA A 170 -9.65 -20.13 11.93
C ALA A 170 -11.13 -20.52 12.13
N GLU A 171 -11.97 -20.44 11.08
CA GLU A 171 -13.39 -20.85 11.13
C GLU A 171 -13.53 -22.28 11.69
N ARG A 172 -12.73 -23.22 11.19
CA ARG A 172 -12.76 -24.61 11.68
C ARG A 172 -12.32 -24.77 13.12
N ILE A 173 -11.33 -23.99 13.58
CA ILE A 173 -10.85 -24.05 14.96
C ILE A 173 -11.90 -23.47 15.93
N ILE A 174 -12.54 -22.37 15.52
CA ILE A 174 -13.53 -21.64 16.31
C ILE A 174 -14.90 -22.34 16.29
N GLY A 175 -15.23 -22.98 15.17
CA GLY A 175 -16.55 -23.58 14.94
C GLY A 175 -17.64 -22.56 14.59
N ALA A 176 -17.26 -21.38 14.09
CA ALA A 176 -18.18 -20.32 13.66
C ALA A 176 -17.78 -19.76 12.28
N PRO A 177 -18.74 -19.24 11.50
CA PRO A 177 -18.44 -18.51 10.28
C PRO A 177 -17.68 -17.22 10.60
N LEU A 178 -16.73 -16.86 9.74
CA LEU A 178 -15.99 -15.60 9.83
C LEU A 178 -16.16 -14.80 8.54
N PRO A 179 -16.07 -13.47 8.59
CA PRO A 179 -16.09 -12.65 7.37
C PRO A 179 -14.98 -13.08 6.40
N THR A 180 -15.32 -13.16 5.13
CA THR A 180 -14.34 -13.35 4.07
C THR A 180 -13.47 -12.11 3.91
N LEU A 181 -12.26 -12.30 3.37
CA LEU A 181 -11.38 -11.15 3.11
C LEU A 181 -11.97 -10.17 2.08
N GLN A 182 -12.82 -10.67 1.17
CA GLN A 182 -13.53 -9.82 0.22
C GLN A 182 -14.55 -8.91 0.93
N GLU A 183 -15.29 -9.44 1.90
CA GLU A 183 -16.24 -8.65 2.70
C GLU A 183 -15.50 -7.60 3.53
N LEU A 184 -14.41 -8.00 4.18
CA LEU A 184 -13.56 -7.09 4.96
C LEU A 184 -12.94 -6.00 4.08
N TYR A 185 -12.38 -6.35 2.92
CA TYR A 185 -11.86 -5.38 1.96
C TYR A 185 -12.94 -4.39 1.51
N THR A 186 -14.13 -4.89 1.17
CA THR A 186 -15.26 -4.05 0.74
C THR A 186 -15.72 -3.11 1.86
N SER A 187 -15.74 -3.57 3.12
CA SER A 187 -16.09 -2.72 4.26
C SER A 187 -15.05 -1.62 4.49
N ARG A 188 -13.75 -1.91 4.34
CA ARG A 188 -12.67 -0.92 4.49
C ARG A 188 -12.64 0.09 3.34
N VAL A 189 -12.99 -0.31 2.12
CA VAL A 189 -13.14 0.62 0.98
C VAL A 189 -14.22 1.66 1.28
N ARG A 190 -15.32 1.30 1.94
CA ARG A 190 -16.39 2.26 2.27
C ARG A 190 -15.93 3.39 3.20
N ILE A 191 -14.87 3.19 3.98
CA ILE A 191 -14.31 4.24 4.84
C ILE A 191 -13.80 5.41 4.01
N THR A 192 -13.38 5.20 2.76
CA THR A 192 -12.89 6.30 1.92
C THR A 192 -13.98 7.21 1.39
N LEU A 193 -15.25 6.85 1.63
CA LEU A 193 -16.38 7.74 1.40
C LEU A 193 -16.50 8.83 2.47
N ASP A 194 -15.83 8.68 3.60
CA ASP A 194 -15.81 9.71 4.64
C ASP A 194 -15.17 10.99 4.08
N PRO A 195 -15.82 12.17 4.23
CA PRO A 195 -15.26 13.43 3.77
C PRO A 195 -13.91 13.81 4.40
N SER A 196 -13.59 13.26 5.58
CA SER A 196 -12.31 13.45 6.26
C SER A 196 -11.20 12.56 5.71
N TYR A 197 -11.51 11.58 4.85
CA TYR A 197 -10.51 10.73 4.24
C TYR A 197 -9.57 11.56 3.34
N PRO A 198 -8.23 11.47 3.50
CA PRO A 198 -7.30 12.31 2.75
C PRO A 198 -7.40 12.20 1.22
N GLY A 199 -7.85 11.05 0.72
CA GLY A 199 -8.08 10.81 -0.70
C GLY A 199 -9.53 11.02 -1.15
N HIS A 200 -10.40 11.62 -0.34
CA HIS A 200 -11.83 11.77 -0.65
C HIS A 200 -12.04 12.53 -1.97
N LEU A 201 -11.21 13.54 -2.23
CA LEU A 201 -11.22 14.34 -3.47
C LEU A 201 -10.86 13.55 -4.74
N LEU A 202 -10.41 12.29 -4.61
CA LEU A 202 -10.16 11.40 -5.74
C LEU A 202 -11.41 10.61 -6.13
N PHE A 203 -12.51 10.75 -5.38
CA PHE A 203 -13.80 10.11 -5.63
C PHE A 203 -14.83 11.14 -6.10
N ASP A 204 -14.84 11.41 -7.41
CA ASP A 204 -15.78 12.37 -8.01
C ASP A 204 -17.08 11.70 -8.42
N LEU A 205 -18.23 12.19 -7.94
CA LEU A 205 -19.53 11.74 -8.43
C LEU A 205 -19.82 12.28 -9.84
N LEU A 206 -20.50 11.47 -10.65
CA LEU A 206 -21.11 11.91 -11.90
C LEU A 206 -22.30 12.86 -11.62
N PRO A 207 -22.75 13.68 -12.59
CA PRO A 207 -23.86 14.62 -12.40
C PRO A 207 -25.17 14.00 -11.88
N SER A 208 -25.37 12.69 -12.08
CA SER A 208 -26.52 11.95 -11.55
C SER A 208 -26.48 11.72 -10.03
N GLY A 209 -25.33 11.94 -9.38
CA GLY A 209 -25.09 11.68 -7.95
C GLY A 209 -25.05 10.19 -7.56
N ARG A 210 -25.17 9.27 -8.51
CA ARG A 210 -25.32 7.82 -8.24
C ARG A 210 -24.05 6.99 -8.38
N ARG A 211 -23.10 7.45 -9.18
CA ARG A 211 -21.89 6.70 -9.53
C ARG A 211 -20.68 7.61 -9.49
N TYR A 212 -19.57 7.06 -9.04
CA TYR A 212 -18.25 7.70 -9.11
C TYR A 212 -17.69 7.60 -10.54
N ARG A 213 -16.95 8.63 -10.93
CA ARG A 213 -16.26 8.72 -12.20
C ARG A 213 -15.12 7.71 -12.24
N ALA A 214 -15.23 6.69 -13.09
CA ALA A 214 -14.17 5.72 -13.29
C ALA A 214 -12.92 6.37 -13.90
N ALA A 215 -11.75 6.01 -13.38
CA ALA A 215 -10.48 6.39 -13.96
C ALA A 215 -10.27 5.68 -15.32
N THR A 216 -9.86 6.42 -16.34
CA THR A 216 -9.44 5.82 -17.61
C THR A 216 -8.06 5.20 -17.46
N THR A 217 -7.97 3.87 -17.48
CA THR A 217 -6.71 3.13 -17.30
C THR A 217 -6.29 2.41 -18.58
N ARG A 218 -5.00 2.46 -18.92
CA ARG A 218 -4.43 1.72 -20.08
C ARG A 218 -3.84 0.36 -19.72
N THR A 219 -3.56 0.11 -18.45
CA THR A 219 -2.87 -1.09 -17.98
C THR A 219 -3.66 -1.78 -16.88
N ALA A 220 -3.56 -3.10 -16.81
CA ALA A 220 -4.15 -3.87 -15.72
C ALA A 220 -3.59 -3.45 -14.35
N ARG A 221 -2.30 -3.08 -14.30
CA ARG A 221 -1.66 -2.60 -13.07
C ARG A 221 -2.32 -1.34 -12.50
N HIS A 222 -2.58 -0.34 -13.36
CA HIS A 222 -3.30 0.85 -12.90
C HIS A 222 -4.76 0.51 -12.59
N LYS A 223 -5.42 -0.30 -13.43
CA LYS A 223 -6.80 -0.73 -13.18
C LYS A 223 -6.99 -1.43 -11.83
N ASN A 224 -6.02 -2.22 -11.41
CA ASN A 224 -6.09 -3.01 -10.18
C ASN A 224 -5.52 -2.27 -8.96
N SER A 225 -5.01 -1.05 -9.13
CA SER A 225 -4.56 -0.23 -8.00
C SER A 225 -5.75 0.24 -7.17
N PHE A 226 -5.47 0.80 -5.99
CA PHE A 226 -6.48 1.11 -4.99
C PHE A 226 -7.66 1.94 -5.53
N PHE A 227 -7.43 3.14 -6.07
CA PHE A 227 -8.52 4.05 -6.44
C PHE A 227 -9.43 3.52 -7.55
N PRO A 228 -8.92 3.02 -8.70
CA PRO A 228 -9.80 2.48 -9.72
C PRO A 228 -10.59 1.26 -9.25
N GLN A 229 -9.98 0.40 -8.42
CA GLN A 229 -10.67 -0.77 -7.87
C GLN A 229 -11.72 -0.38 -6.82
N ALA A 230 -11.43 0.61 -5.97
CA ALA A 230 -12.39 1.16 -5.01
C ALA A 230 -13.59 1.77 -5.74
N ILE A 231 -13.36 2.59 -6.78
CA ILE A 231 -14.42 3.16 -7.61
C ILE A 231 -15.25 2.07 -8.29
N TYR A 232 -14.60 1.04 -8.83
CA TYR A 232 -15.31 -0.11 -9.42
C TYR A 232 -16.24 -0.77 -8.40
N LEU A 233 -15.75 -1.06 -7.20
CA LEU A 233 -16.55 -1.66 -6.12
C LEU A 233 -17.68 -0.76 -5.65
N LEU A 234 -17.46 0.55 -5.54
CA LEU A 234 -18.48 1.51 -5.10
C LEU A 234 -19.57 1.76 -6.15
N ASN A 235 -19.28 1.49 -7.42
CA ASN A 235 -20.23 1.59 -8.52
C ASN A 235 -21.00 0.29 -8.80
N SER A 236 -20.58 -0.81 -8.17
CA SER A 236 -21.18 -2.15 -8.30
C SER A 236 -22.49 -2.22 -7.51
#